data_AF-A0A554JG14-F1
#
_entry.id   AF-A0A554JG14-F1
#
_cell.length_a   1.000
_cell.length_b   1.000
_cell.length_c   1.000
_cell.angle_alpha   90.00
_cell.angle_beta   90.00
_cell.angle_gamma   90.00
#
_symmetry.space_group_name_H-M   'P 1'
#
loop_
_entity.id
_entity.type
_entity.pdbx_description
1 polymer ?
#
loop_
_entity_poly.entity_id
_entity_poly.type
_entity_poly.pdbx_seq_one_letter_code
_entity_poly.pdbx_strand_id
1 'polypeptide(L)'
;MLNNGKFYIGRTDNLKRRVAEHKNGKVRSTHLKLPRLIFYEAFLEKADSIRREKYLKSSKGKSTLRMMIKETLAKCGHVAELAYA
;
A
#
# COMPACT_ATOMS: atom_id res chain seq x y z
N MET A 1 1.06 -3.05 3.06
CA MET A 1 0.02 -4.06 3.33
C MET A 1 -0.11 -4.22 4.83
N LEU A 2 -1.34 -4.23 5.34
CA LEU A 2 -1.62 -4.48 6.75
C LEU A 2 -1.60 -5.99 7.02
N ASN A 3 -1.42 -6.40 8.28
CA ASN A 3 -1.39 -7.81 8.67
C ASN A 3 -2.69 -8.60 8.37
N ASN A 4 -3.78 -7.90 8.06
CA ASN A 4 -5.08 -8.49 7.70
C ASN A 4 -5.34 -8.53 6.18
N GLY A 5 -4.29 -8.41 5.36
CA GLY A 5 -4.35 -8.41 3.90
C GLY A 5 -4.95 -7.19 3.23
N LYS A 6 -5.40 -6.19 3.99
CA LYS A 6 -5.87 -4.95 3.42
C LYS A 6 -4.71 -4.06 3.00
N PHE A 7 -4.89 -3.32 1.91
CA PHE A 7 -3.95 -2.29 1.53
C PHE A 7 -4.05 -1.10 2.48
N TYR A 8 -2.90 -0.68 2.99
CA TYR A 8 -2.68 0.68 3.46
C TYR A 8 -2.10 1.48 2.30
N ILE A 9 -2.74 2.59 1.95
CA ILE A 9 -2.35 3.44 0.82
C ILE A 9 -2.19 4.85 1.37
N GLY A 10 -1.00 5.40 1.20
CA GLY A 10 -0.65 6.72 1.69
C GLY A 10 0.45 7.35 0.85
N ARG A 11 0.60 8.66 1.04
CA ARG A 11 1.61 9.50 0.40
C ARG A 11 2.60 10.02 1.44
N THR A 12 3.83 10.26 1.01
CA THR A 12 4.84 10.97 1.79
C THR A 12 5.85 11.62 0.86
N ASP A 13 6.44 12.71 1.33
CA ASP A 13 7.64 13.36 0.79
C ASP A 13 8.95 12.65 1.20
N ASN A 14 8.91 11.79 2.23
CA ASN A 14 10.07 11.09 2.76
C ASN A 14 9.73 9.62 3.06
N LEU A 15 10.01 8.75 2.09
CA LEU A 15 9.73 7.31 2.19
C LEU A 15 10.47 6.65 3.37
N LYS A 16 11.74 7.00 3.59
CA LYS A 16 12.55 6.42 4.68
C LYS A 16 11.95 6.73 6.05
N ARG A 17 11.60 8.00 6.30
CA ARG A 17 10.93 8.43 7.53
C ARG A 17 9.62 7.68 7.72
N ARG A 18 8.77 7.63 6.69
CA ARG A 18 7.44 7.00 6.77
C ARG A 18 7.51 5.51 7.07
N VAL A 19 8.45 4.79 6.46
CA VAL A 19 8.66 3.36 6.72
C VAL A 19 9.14 3.15 8.16
N ALA A 20 10.05 3.99 8.65
CA ALA A 20 10.51 3.92 10.04
C ALA A 20 9.37 4.23 11.04
N GLU A 21 8.54 5.23 10.77
CA GLU A 21 7.35 5.54 11.58
C GLU A 21 6.40 4.34 11.69
N HIS A 22 6.07 3.70 10.55
CA HIS A 22 5.18 2.54 10.53
C HIS A 22 5.77 1.33 11.23
N LYS A 23 7.08 1.06 11.06
CA LYS A 23 7.76 -0.04 11.75
C LYS A 23 7.80 0.14 13.25
N ASN A 24 7.95 1.38 13.73
CA ASN A 24 8.03 1.72 15.14
C ASN A 24 6.65 1.98 15.78
N GLY A 25 5.55 1.69 15.08
CA GLY A 25 4.20 1.93 15.56
C GLY A 25 3.81 3.42 15.65
N LYS A 26 4.67 4.38 15.35
CA LYS A 26 4.46 5.81 15.65
C LYS A 26 3.30 6.49 14.90
N VAL A 27 2.52 5.75 14.10
CA VAL A 27 1.35 6.24 13.38
C VAL A 27 0.07 5.76 14.07
N ARG A 28 -0.69 6.68 14.69
CA ARG A 28 -1.90 6.37 15.49
C ARG A 28 -2.89 5.43 14.79
N SER A 29 -3.12 5.58 13.49
CA SER A 29 -4.11 4.78 12.73
C SER A 29 -3.61 3.39 12.31
N THR A 30 -2.29 3.15 12.35
CA THR A 30 -1.68 1.89 11.89
C THR A 30 -0.75 1.25 12.91
N HIS A 31 -0.59 1.84 14.11
CA HIS A 31 0.26 1.36 15.20
C HIS A 31 0.04 -0.13 15.51
N LEU A 32 -1.21 -0.58 15.50
CA LEU A 32 -1.58 -1.98 15.81
C LEU A 32 -1.44 -2.93 14.62
N LYS A 33 -1.15 -2.43 13.42
CA LYS A 33 -1.20 -3.21 12.16
C LYS A 33 0.13 -3.22 11.40
N LEU A 34 1.11 -2.41 11.84
CA LEU A 34 2.51 -2.36 11.38
C LEU A 34 2.69 -2.69 9.89
N PRO A 35 2.18 -1.84 8.98
CA PRO A 35 2.08 -2.19 7.58
C PRO A 35 3.45 -2.44 6.93
N ARG A 36 3.59 -3.57 6.23
CA ARG A 36 4.75 -3.89 5.40
C ARG A 36 4.72 -3.07 4.10
N LEU A 37 5.84 -2.44 3.73
CA LEU A 37 5.99 -1.83 2.41
C LEU A 37 6.16 -2.94 1.36
N ILE A 38 5.29 -2.95 0.36
CA ILE A 38 5.31 -3.95 -0.74
C ILE A 38 5.35 -3.30 -2.13
N PHE A 39 5.10 -1.99 -2.21
CA PHE A 39 5.07 -1.22 -3.44
C PHE A 39 5.15 0.28 -3.11
N TYR A 40 5.84 1.06 -3.94
CA TYR A 40 5.79 2.52 -3.93
C TYR A 40 5.99 3.07 -5.34
N GLU A 41 5.48 4.28 -5.58
CA GLU A 41 5.70 5.07 -6.80
C GLU A 41 6.27 6.43 -6.37
N ALA A 42 7.14 7.01 -7.20
CA ALA A 42 7.70 8.34 -6.99
C ALA A 42 7.22 9.28 -8.10
N PHE A 43 6.94 10.52 -7.74
CA PHE A 43 6.42 11.54 -8.66
C PHE A 43 7.24 12.81 -8.49
N LEU A 44 7.54 13.46 -9.60
CA LEU A 44 8.15 14.80 -9.59
C LEU A 44 7.13 15.83 -9.09
N GLU A 45 5.90 15.77 -9.61
CA GLU A 45 4.85 16.71 -9.28
C GLU A 45 3.95 16.24 -8.14
N LYS A 46 3.72 17.13 -7.17
CA LYS A 46 2.85 16.85 -6.01
C LYS A 46 1.42 16.54 -6.43
N ALA A 47 0.89 17.22 -7.46
CA ALA A 47 -0.46 17.02 -7.95
C ALA A 47 -0.67 15.59 -8.49
N ASP A 48 0.33 15.03 -9.16
CA ASP A 48 0.29 13.68 -9.72
C ASP A 48 0.22 12.64 -8.60
N SER A 49 1.05 12.81 -7.57
CA SER A 49 1.04 11.95 -6.39
C SER A 49 -0.33 11.93 -5.68
N ILE A 50 -1.02 13.09 -5.63
CA ILE A 50 -2.34 13.22 -5.00
C ILE A 50 -3.42 12.52 -5.84
N ARG A 51 -3.44 12.75 -7.16
CA ARG A 51 -4.41 12.08 -8.05
C ARG A 51 -4.22 10.57 -8.01
N ARG A 52 -2.96 10.11 -8.00
CA ARG A 52 -2.64 8.69 -7.92
C ARG A 52 -3.05 8.07 -6.58
N GLU A 53 -2.74 8.71 -5.46
CA GLU A 53 -3.16 8.25 -4.13
C GLU A 53 -4.69 8.12 -4.05
N LYS A 54 -5.43 9.14 -4.55
CA LYS A 54 -6.90 9.12 -4.60
C LYS A 54 -7.42 7.95 -5.43
N TYR A 55 -6.84 7.73 -6.61
CA TYR A 55 -7.20 6.60 -7.46
C TYR A 55 -6.93 5.26 -6.76
N LEU A 56 -5.75 5.04 -6.19
CA LEU A 56 -5.40 3.79 -5.53
C LEU A 56 -6.29 3.50 -4.30
N LYS A 57 -6.83 4.52 -3.63
CA LYS A 57 -7.81 4.33 -2.54
C LYS A 57 -9.19 3.86 -3.01
N SER A 58 -9.53 4.04 -4.29
CA SER A 58 -10.79 3.56 -4.89
C SER A 58 -10.80 2.03 -5.07
N SER A 59 -11.98 1.44 -5.27
CA SER A 59 -12.11 -0.01 -5.55
C SER A 59 -11.39 -0.42 -6.83
N LYS A 60 -11.55 0.34 -7.92
CA LYS A 60 -10.88 0.07 -9.20
C LYS A 60 -9.36 0.20 -9.08
N GLY A 61 -8.89 1.20 -8.35
CA GLY A 61 -7.46 1.38 -8.09
C GLY A 61 -6.87 0.22 -7.28
N LYS A 62 -7.57 -0.27 -6.26
CA LYS A 62 -7.15 -1.47 -5.51
C LYS A 62 -7.09 -2.72 -6.38
N SER A 63 -8.06 -2.94 -7.27
CA SER A 63 -8.03 -4.07 -8.21
C SER A 63 -6.88 -3.97 -9.20
N THR A 64 -6.62 -2.77 -9.73
CA THR A 64 -5.48 -2.53 -10.61
C THR A 64 -4.16 -2.79 -9.88
N LEU A 65 -4.02 -2.31 -8.64
CA LEU A 65 -2.84 -2.58 -7.82
C LEU A 65 -2.64 -4.08 -7.58
N ARG A 66 -3.69 -4.84 -7.22
CA ARG A 66 -3.60 -6.31 -7.06
C ARG A 66 -3.04 -6.98 -8.30
N MET A 67 -3.51 -6.57 -9.48
CA MET A 67 -3.03 -7.11 -10.75
C MET A 67 -1.55 -6.77 -10.99
N MET A 68 -1.15 -5.52 -10.74
CA MET A 68 0.24 -5.07 -10.94
C MET A 68 1.25 -5.80 -10.04
N ILE A 69 0.87 -6.11 -8.80
CA ILE A 69 1.78 -6.71 -7.80
C ILE A 69 1.40 -8.14 -7.41
N LYS A 70 0.76 -8.89 -8.33
CA LYS A 70 0.24 -10.25 -8.12
C LYS A 70 1.27 -11.19 -7.48
N GLU A 71 2.46 -11.27 -8.05
CA GLU A 71 3.53 -12.16 -7.56
C GLU A 71 4.06 -11.73 -6.18
N THR A 72 4.14 -10.43 -5.93
CA THR A 72 4.52 -9.90 -4.61
C THR A 72 3.48 -10.28 -3.55
N LEU A 73 2.19 -10.25 -3.90
CA LEU A 73 1.11 -10.66 -2.99
C LEU A 73 1.13 -12.17 -2.70
N ALA A 74 1.36 -12.99 -3.73
CA ALA A 74 1.55 -14.44 -3.58
C ALA A 74 2.69 -14.76 -2.61
N LYS A 75 3.84 -14.09 -2.74
CA LYS A 75 5.00 -14.25 -1.83
C LYS A 75 4.75 -13.75 -0.40
N CYS A 76 3.79 -12.85 -0.19
CA CYS A 76 3.47 -12.33 1.14
C CYS A 76 2.45 -13.19 1.91
N GLY A 77 2.07 -14.36 1.39
CA GLY A 77 1.13 -15.27 2.06
C GLY A 77 -0.32 -14.80 2.01
N HIS A 78 -0.66 -13.92 1.06
CA HIS A 78 -2.03 -13.49 0.82
C HIS A 78 -2.47 -13.93 -0.57
N VAL A 79 -2.84 -15.20 -0.62
CA VAL A 79 -3.52 -15.85 -1.74
C VAL A 79 -5.04 -15.79 -1.52
N ALA A 80 -5.55 -14.68 -0.97
CA ALA A 80 -6.99 -14.48 -0.89
C ALA A 80 -7.45 -13.93 -2.26
N GLU A 81 -8.17 -14.75 -3.02
CA GLU A 81 -8.80 -14.44 -4.32
C GLU A 81 -7.91 -14.45 -5.58
N LEU A 82 -7.21 -15.54 -5.85
CA LEU A 82 -6.85 -15.90 -7.24
C LEU A 82 -7.71 -17.05 -7.80
N ALA A 83 -8.82 -17.38 -7.14
CA ALA A 83 -9.69 -18.50 -7.51
C ALA A 83 -11.04 -18.13 -8.15
N TYR A 84 -11.40 -16.85 -8.29
CA TYR A 84 -12.67 -16.49 -8.94
C TYR A 84 -12.58 -15.16 -9.71
N ALA A 85 -12.34 -15.27 -11.01
CA ALA A 85 -12.99 -14.54 -12.11
C ALA A 85 -12.31 -14.96 -13.43
#